data_AF-A0A674A0P1-F1
#
_entry.id   AF-A0A674A0P1-F1
#
_cell.length_a   1.000
_cell.length_b   1.000
_cell.length_c   1.000
_cell.angle_alpha   90.00
_cell.angle_beta   90.00
_cell.angle_gamma   90.00
#
_symmetry.space_group_name_H-M   'P 1'
#
loop_
_entity.id
_entity.type
_entity.pdbx_description
1 polymer ?
#
loop_
_entity_poly.entity_id
_entity_poly.type
_entity_poly.pdbx_seq_one_letter_code
_entity_poly.pdbx_strand_id
1 'polypeptide(L)'
;TLGYLSCRNNSRSIMTDLHYLSQADGAGDWREKEAKDLSDMVQNRITYLQNPQDCSKARKLVCNINKGCGYGCQLHHVVYCFMIAYGTQRTLILESQNWRYATGGWETVFLPVSQTCTDRTGVTTGHWSGEANDRDIQVVELPIVDSLHPRPPYLPLAIPEDLAQRLHRLHGDPSVWWVSQLVKYLIRPQAWLEKEIQDTTAKLGFSHPIIGVHVRRTDKVGTEAAFHPIEEYMVHVEDHFQHLARRMLVDKKRVYLATDDPALLKEAKAKYPDYEFISDNSISWSAGLHNRYTENSLRGVILDIHFLSQTNFLVCTFSSQVCRVAYEIMQTLHPDASSHFHSLDDIYYFGGQNAHNQLAVYAHQPRSPDDIPLEPGDLIGVAGNHWDGNSKGINRKTGRTGLYPSYKVKEKIETIKYPTYPEADKMLNQ
;
A
#
# COMPACT_ATOMS: atom_id res chain seq x y z
N THR A 1 -6.51 36.73 -2.95
CA THR A 1 -5.74 35.94 -3.95
C THR A 1 -4.24 36.09 -3.79
N LEU A 2 -3.66 37.30 -3.82
CA LEU A 2 -2.21 37.53 -3.68
C LEU A 2 -1.60 37.01 -2.35
N GLY A 3 -2.26 37.22 -1.20
CA GLY A 3 -1.77 36.73 0.10
C GLY A 3 -1.72 35.20 0.23
N TYR A 4 -2.70 34.49 -0.35
CA TYR A 4 -2.74 33.02 -0.38
C TYR A 4 -1.61 32.43 -1.25
N LEU A 5 -1.33 33.04 -2.41
CA LEU A 5 -0.20 32.67 -3.26
C LEU A 5 1.15 32.89 -2.56
N SER A 6 1.30 34.00 -1.83
CA SER A 6 2.51 34.27 -1.03
C SER A 6 2.71 33.23 0.07
N CYS A 7 1.64 32.86 0.80
CA CYS A 7 1.73 31.83 1.85
C CYS A 7 2.10 30.45 1.29
N ARG A 8 1.50 30.02 0.15
CA ARG A 8 1.87 28.73 -0.48
C ARG A 8 3.31 28.71 -0.96
N ASN A 9 3.79 29.80 -1.57
CA ASN A 9 5.19 29.88 -2.00
C ASN A 9 6.17 29.81 -0.82
N ASN A 10 5.85 30.47 0.30
CA ASN A 10 6.65 30.39 1.52
C ASN A 10 6.60 28.98 2.13
N SER A 11 5.43 28.34 2.15
CA SER A 11 5.32 26.95 2.61
C SER A 11 6.16 26.01 1.75
N ARG A 12 6.14 26.17 0.42
CA ARG A 12 6.91 25.34 -0.50
C ARG A 12 8.41 25.53 -0.34
N SER A 13 8.89 26.75 -0.07
CA SER A 13 10.33 26.95 0.20
C SER A 13 10.77 26.22 1.46
N ILE A 14 9.99 26.29 2.54
CA ILE A 14 10.26 25.54 3.79
C ILE A 14 10.31 24.04 3.50
N MET A 15 9.34 23.50 2.74
CA MET A 15 9.33 22.09 2.38
C MET A 15 10.52 21.69 1.50
N THR A 16 10.99 22.58 0.61
CA THR A 16 12.20 22.36 -0.19
C THR A 16 13.45 22.31 0.70
N ASP A 17 13.57 23.19 1.68
CA ASP A 17 14.69 23.19 2.62
C ASP A 17 14.68 21.92 3.50
N LEU A 18 13.50 21.48 3.95
CA LEU A 18 13.35 20.22 4.68
C LEU A 18 13.74 19.01 3.82
N HIS A 19 13.43 19.04 2.52
CA HIS A 19 13.88 18.00 1.60
C HIS A 19 15.41 17.98 1.50
N TYR A 20 16.08 19.13 1.31
CA TYR A 20 17.54 19.16 1.27
C TYR A 20 18.17 18.73 2.59
N LEU A 21 17.58 19.12 3.73
CA LEU A 21 18.01 18.64 5.05
C LEU A 21 17.94 17.12 5.16
N SER A 22 16.91 16.47 4.58
CA SER A 22 16.80 15.01 4.58
C SER A 22 17.93 14.30 3.81
N GLN A 23 18.57 15.01 2.87
CA GLN A 23 19.63 14.45 2.00
C GLN A 23 21.04 14.86 2.43
N ALA A 24 21.17 15.91 3.24
CA ALA A 24 22.44 16.51 3.62
C ALA A 24 23.37 15.54 4.39
N ASP A 25 24.67 15.84 4.37
CA ASP A 25 25.71 15.16 5.17
C ASP A 25 25.72 13.61 5.03
N GLY A 26 25.37 13.10 3.84
CA GLY A 26 25.32 11.66 3.55
C GLY A 26 24.09 10.94 4.08
N ALA A 27 23.10 11.66 4.62
CA ALA A 27 21.85 11.08 5.13
C ALA A 27 21.02 10.41 4.02
N GLY A 28 21.07 10.92 2.78
CA GLY A 28 20.43 10.30 1.62
C GLY A 28 21.03 8.92 1.32
N ASP A 29 22.34 8.86 1.12
CA ASP A 29 23.08 7.62 0.83
C ASP A 29 22.90 6.57 1.95
N TRP A 30 22.93 7.01 3.22
CA TRP A 30 22.68 6.13 4.36
C TRP A 30 21.27 5.55 4.34
N ARG A 31 20.23 6.37 4.08
CA ARG A 31 18.84 5.89 4.00
C ARG A 31 18.64 4.89 2.88
N GLU A 32 19.21 5.14 1.70
CA GLU A 32 19.11 4.21 0.57
C GLU A 32 19.75 2.86 0.88
N LYS A 33 20.95 2.88 1.46
CA LYS A 33 21.63 1.66 1.92
C LYS A 33 20.81 0.91 2.97
N GLU A 34 20.36 1.58 4.02
CA GLU A 34 19.62 0.95 5.12
C GLU A 34 18.26 0.39 4.64
N ALA A 35 17.56 1.11 3.76
CA ALA A 35 16.31 0.62 3.15
C ALA A 35 16.53 -0.64 2.32
N LYS A 36 17.61 -0.66 1.52
CA LYS A 36 18.00 -1.84 0.75
C LYS A 36 18.35 -3.01 1.66
N ASP A 37 19.21 -2.80 2.66
CA ASP A 37 19.65 -3.83 3.60
C ASP A 37 18.46 -4.44 4.37
N LEU A 38 17.50 -3.62 4.80
CA LEU A 38 16.26 -4.08 5.45
C LEU A 38 15.35 -4.87 4.50
N SER A 39 15.16 -4.39 3.26
CA SER A 39 14.33 -5.10 2.28
C SER A 39 14.96 -6.44 1.92
N ASP A 40 16.27 -6.50 1.65
CA ASP A 40 16.98 -7.73 1.32
C ASP A 40 16.89 -8.75 2.48
N MET A 41 17.06 -8.30 3.72
CA MET A 41 16.88 -9.13 4.91
C MET A 41 15.47 -9.75 4.97
N VAL A 42 14.43 -8.94 4.84
CA VAL A 42 13.05 -9.45 4.90
C VAL A 42 12.73 -10.36 3.72
N GLN A 43 13.14 -10.00 2.49
CA GLN A 43 12.92 -10.84 1.31
C GLN A 43 13.64 -12.20 1.43
N ASN A 44 14.83 -12.22 2.03
CA ASN A 44 15.55 -13.46 2.30
C ASN A 44 14.82 -14.32 3.34
N ARG A 45 14.33 -13.74 4.44
CA ARG A 45 13.52 -14.46 5.45
C ARG A 45 12.24 -15.04 4.85
N ILE A 46 11.54 -14.26 4.01
CA ILE A 46 10.35 -14.73 3.28
C ILE A 46 10.73 -15.89 2.34
N THR A 47 11.82 -15.75 1.58
CA THR A 47 12.29 -16.79 0.66
C THR A 47 12.63 -18.07 1.41
N TYR A 48 13.31 -17.98 2.54
CA TYR A 48 13.62 -19.12 3.41
C TYR A 48 12.35 -19.84 3.88
N LEU A 49 11.37 -19.09 4.42
CA LEU A 49 10.08 -19.63 4.86
C LEU A 49 9.32 -20.35 3.72
N GLN A 50 9.33 -19.74 2.54
CA GLN A 50 8.58 -20.24 1.40
C GLN A 50 9.22 -21.47 0.76
N ASN A 51 10.51 -21.74 0.98
CA ASN A 51 11.23 -22.80 0.27
C ASN A 51 11.82 -23.84 1.24
N PRO A 52 10.99 -24.62 1.95
CA PRO A 52 11.47 -25.69 2.81
C PRO A 52 12.17 -26.78 1.99
N GLN A 53 13.14 -27.46 2.60
CA GLN A 53 13.87 -28.57 1.97
C GLN A 53 12.97 -29.79 1.71
N ASP A 54 12.01 -30.06 2.59
CA ASP A 54 11.08 -31.18 2.49
C ASP A 54 9.63 -30.67 2.62
N CYS A 55 8.98 -30.44 1.47
CA CYS A 55 7.60 -29.94 1.44
C CYS A 55 6.60 -30.91 2.09
N SER A 56 6.89 -32.23 2.10
CA SER A 56 5.98 -33.22 2.68
C SER A 56 5.88 -33.10 4.21
N LYS A 57 6.88 -32.51 4.86
CA LYS A 57 6.96 -32.30 6.31
C LYS A 57 6.81 -30.84 6.74
N ALA A 58 6.81 -29.91 5.79
CA ALA A 58 6.64 -28.50 6.08
C ALA A 58 5.27 -28.23 6.74
N ARG A 59 5.24 -27.29 7.69
CA ARG A 59 3.99 -26.72 8.19
C ARG A 59 3.47 -25.72 7.17
N LYS A 60 2.19 -25.79 6.83
CA LYS A 60 1.59 -25.07 5.71
C LYS A 60 0.41 -24.24 6.20
N LEU A 61 0.20 -23.10 5.54
CA LEU A 61 -1.00 -22.29 5.66
C LEU A 61 -1.60 -22.13 4.27
N VAL A 62 -2.83 -22.61 4.09
CA VAL A 62 -3.54 -22.57 2.81
C VAL A 62 -4.38 -21.29 2.75
N CYS A 63 -4.23 -20.55 1.67
CA CYS A 63 -4.98 -19.34 1.37
C CYS A 63 -5.65 -19.47 0.00
N ASN A 64 -6.93 -19.15 -0.09
CA ASN A 64 -7.67 -19.22 -1.35
C ASN A 64 -7.91 -17.81 -1.90
N ILE A 65 -7.42 -17.53 -3.12
CA ILE A 65 -7.47 -16.17 -3.69
C ILE A 65 -8.90 -15.67 -3.97
N ASN A 66 -9.88 -16.58 -4.06
CA ASN A 66 -11.23 -16.31 -4.58
C ASN A 66 -12.16 -15.55 -3.61
N LYS A 67 -11.64 -14.59 -2.84
CA LYS A 67 -12.46 -13.65 -2.08
C LYS A 67 -13.40 -12.89 -3.02
N GLY A 68 -14.62 -12.63 -2.55
CA GLY A 68 -15.73 -11.98 -3.25
C GLY A 68 -15.54 -10.49 -3.59
N CYS A 69 -14.39 -10.08 -4.14
CA CYS A 69 -14.09 -8.68 -4.45
C CYS A 69 -13.17 -8.53 -5.69
N GLY A 70 -12.74 -7.30 -6.00
CA GLY A 70 -11.84 -7.00 -7.12
C GLY A 70 -10.36 -7.28 -6.81
N TYR A 71 -9.49 -7.11 -7.82
CA TYR A 71 -8.07 -7.48 -7.81
C TYR A 71 -7.32 -6.97 -6.58
N GLY A 72 -7.33 -5.65 -6.31
CA GLY A 72 -6.59 -5.09 -5.17
C GLY A 72 -7.03 -5.65 -3.82
N CYS A 73 -8.34 -5.92 -3.65
CA CYS A 73 -8.86 -6.56 -2.44
C CYS A 73 -8.44 -8.04 -2.33
N GLN A 74 -8.38 -8.77 -3.46
CA GLN A 74 -7.89 -10.15 -3.48
C GLN A 74 -6.38 -10.22 -3.21
N LEU A 75 -5.59 -9.28 -3.75
CA LEU A 75 -4.16 -9.18 -3.44
C LEU A 75 -3.95 -8.90 -1.95
N HIS A 76 -4.68 -7.95 -1.37
CA HIS A 76 -4.65 -7.69 0.07
C HIS A 76 -5.08 -8.91 0.90
N HIS A 77 -6.02 -9.73 0.42
CA HIS A 77 -6.35 -10.99 1.08
C HIS A 77 -5.13 -11.95 1.12
N VAL A 78 -4.41 -12.10 -0.01
CA VAL A 78 -3.21 -12.94 -0.06
C VAL A 78 -2.09 -12.37 0.84
N VAL A 79 -1.91 -11.04 0.87
CA VAL A 79 -0.96 -10.38 1.77
C VAL A 79 -1.29 -10.66 3.24
N TYR A 80 -2.56 -10.57 3.61
CA TYR A 80 -3.03 -10.92 4.96
C TYR A 80 -2.70 -12.38 5.32
N CYS A 81 -2.99 -13.31 4.40
CA CYS A 81 -2.63 -14.72 4.61
C CYS A 81 -1.12 -14.90 4.80
N PHE A 82 -0.33 -14.21 3.98
CA PHE A 82 1.12 -14.31 4.02
C PHE A 82 1.70 -13.75 5.32
N MET A 83 1.13 -12.66 5.83
CA MET A 83 1.55 -12.07 7.11
C MET A 83 1.34 -13.03 8.28
N ILE A 84 0.21 -13.75 8.30
CA ILE A 84 -0.07 -14.78 9.32
C ILE A 84 0.81 -16.01 9.10
N ALA A 85 1.01 -16.44 7.86
CA ALA A 85 1.91 -17.55 7.52
C ALA A 85 3.34 -17.27 8.01
N TYR A 86 3.82 -16.03 7.80
CA TYR A 86 5.10 -15.55 8.30
C TYR A 86 5.17 -15.52 9.83
N GLY A 87 4.14 -15.03 10.52
CA GLY A 87 4.09 -15.03 11.98
C GLY A 87 4.07 -16.43 12.61
N THR A 88 3.38 -17.38 11.95
CA THR A 88 3.16 -18.73 12.48
C THR A 88 4.19 -19.76 12.00
N GLN A 89 5.21 -19.33 11.26
CA GLN A 89 6.24 -20.19 10.65
C GLN A 89 5.64 -21.30 9.78
N ARG A 90 4.70 -20.92 8.91
CA ARG A 90 4.05 -21.82 7.96
C ARG A 90 4.33 -21.36 6.54
N THR A 91 4.72 -22.27 5.67
CA THR A 91 4.85 -22.00 4.24
C THR A 91 3.45 -21.69 3.67
N LEU A 92 3.31 -20.54 3.02
CA LEU A 92 2.08 -20.14 2.35
C LEU A 92 1.87 -21.02 1.11
N ILE A 93 0.72 -21.69 1.06
CA ILE A 93 0.21 -22.39 -0.11
C ILE A 93 -0.97 -21.59 -0.67
N LEU A 94 -0.83 -21.11 -1.90
CA LEU A 94 -1.85 -20.30 -2.56
C LEU A 94 -2.70 -21.16 -3.49
N GLU A 95 -3.98 -21.28 -3.19
CA GLU A 95 -4.96 -21.89 -4.09
C GLU A 95 -5.58 -20.82 -4.99
N SER A 96 -5.28 -20.92 -6.28
CA SER A 96 -5.72 -19.94 -7.28
C SER A 96 -6.52 -20.51 -8.44
N GLN A 97 -6.85 -21.80 -8.43
CA GLN A 97 -7.71 -22.37 -9.48
C GLN A 97 -9.06 -21.65 -9.53
N ASN A 98 -9.62 -21.53 -10.74
CA ASN A 98 -10.88 -20.84 -11.01
C ASN A 98 -10.86 -19.36 -10.56
N TRP A 99 -9.68 -18.74 -10.57
CA TRP A 99 -9.59 -17.32 -10.26
C TRP A 99 -10.37 -16.49 -11.28
N ARG A 100 -11.28 -15.64 -10.78
CA ARG A 100 -12.20 -14.84 -11.60
C ARG A 100 -11.52 -13.97 -12.66
N TYR A 101 -10.26 -13.59 -12.42
CA TYR A 101 -9.48 -12.77 -13.34
C TYR A 101 -8.68 -13.60 -14.36
N ALA A 102 -8.25 -14.81 -13.98
CA ALA A 102 -7.50 -15.73 -14.82
C ALA A 102 -7.78 -17.16 -14.34
N THR A 103 -8.59 -17.94 -15.07
CA THR A 103 -9.03 -19.26 -14.60
C THR A 103 -7.88 -20.25 -14.41
N GLY A 104 -6.77 -20.04 -15.14
CA GLY A 104 -5.50 -20.76 -14.98
C GLY A 104 -4.78 -20.50 -13.66
N GLY A 105 -5.14 -19.45 -12.93
CA GLY A 105 -4.64 -19.15 -11.59
C GLY A 105 -3.58 -18.05 -11.52
N TRP A 106 -2.88 -18.02 -10.39
CA TRP A 106 -1.91 -16.98 -10.04
C TRP A 106 -0.74 -16.96 -11.01
N GLU A 107 -0.27 -18.15 -11.36
CA GLU A 107 0.89 -18.38 -12.22
C GLU A 107 0.69 -17.93 -13.65
N THR A 108 -0.55 -17.58 -14.05
CA THR A 108 -0.80 -16.90 -15.32
C THR A 108 0.04 -15.63 -15.41
N VAL A 109 0.13 -14.82 -14.34
CA VAL A 109 0.76 -13.48 -14.35
C VAL A 109 2.00 -13.37 -13.44
N PHE A 110 2.03 -14.07 -12.31
CA PHE A 110 3.10 -13.94 -11.31
C PHE A 110 3.85 -15.26 -11.12
N LEU A 111 5.06 -15.20 -10.56
CA LEU A 111 5.79 -16.39 -10.17
C LEU A 111 5.04 -17.13 -9.05
N PRO A 112 5.17 -18.47 -8.95
CA PRO A 112 4.61 -19.22 -7.83
C PRO A 112 5.19 -18.71 -6.51
N VAL A 113 4.37 -18.74 -5.46
CA VAL A 113 4.75 -18.27 -4.12
C VAL A 113 5.86 -19.10 -3.47
N SER A 114 6.16 -20.27 -4.00
CA SER A 114 7.26 -21.15 -3.59
C SER A 114 7.82 -21.88 -4.80
N GLN A 115 9.12 -22.16 -4.80
CA GLN A 115 9.78 -23.01 -5.80
C GLN A 115 9.85 -24.48 -5.36
N THR A 116 9.85 -24.76 -4.06
CA THR A 116 10.03 -26.12 -3.53
C THR A 116 8.77 -26.69 -2.88
N CYS A 117 7.76 -25.87 -2.58
CA CYS A 117 6.58 -26.31 -1.85
C CYS A 117 5.31 -25.56 -2.26
N THR A 118 4.65 -26.06 -3.29
CA THR A 118 3.35 -25.57 -3.78
C THR A 118 2.19 -26.54 -3.49
N ASP A 119 2.50 -27.73 -2.98
CA ASP A 119 1.53 -28.78 -2.70
C ASP A 119 0.96 -28.65 -1.28
N ARG A 120 -0.36 -28.84 -1.15
CA ARG A 120 -1.09 -28.72 0.12
C ARG A 120 -1.18 -30.01 0.94
N THR A 121 -0.59 -31.12 0.51
CA THR A 121 -0.69 -32.40 1.24
C THR A 121 0.00 -32.31 2.61
N GLY A 122 -0.53 -33.05 3.57
CA GLY A 122 0.04 -33.19 4.90
C GLY A 122 -0.70 -34.25 5.69
N VAL A 123 -0.09 -34.71 6.78
CA VAL A 123 -0.64 -35.76 7.65
C VAL A 123 -1.92 -35.29 8.34
N THR A 124 -1.97 -34.03 8.75
CA THR A 124 -3.14 -33.41 9.42
C THR A 124 -3.52 -32.11 8.72
N THR A 125 -4.83 -31.94 8.48
CA THR A 125 -5.41 -30.72 7.90
C THR A 125 -6.57 -30.26 8.77
N GLY A 126 -6.69 -28.94 8.98
CA GLY A 126 -7.80 -28.35 9.71
C GLY A 126 -8.02 -26.89 9.36
N HIS A 127 -9.21 -26.36 9.66
CA HIS A 127 -9.47 -24.93 9.58
C HIS A 127 -8.81 -24.19 10.74
N TRP A 128 -8.45 -22.93 10.52
CA TRP A 128 -7.91 -22.06 11.56
C TRP A 128 -8.79 -22.08 12.83
N SER A 129 -8.18 -22.42 13.96
CA SER A 129 -8.81 -22.42 15.28
C SER A 129 -7.99 -21.64 16.32
N GLY A 130 -6.89 -21.03 15.89
CA GLY A 130 -5.98 -20.22 16.70
C GLY A 130 -4.61 -20.89 16.84
N GLU A 131 -3.55 -20.09 16.83
CA GLU A 131 -2.16 -20.57 16.77
C GLU A 131 -1.82 -21.65 17.83
N ALA A 132 -2.32 -21.49 19.06
CA ALA A 132 -2.10 -22.46 20.13
C ALA A 132 -2.82 -23.80 19.90
N ASN A 133 -4.04 -23.76 19.37
CA ASN A 133 -4.86 -24.94 19.07
C ASN A 133 -4.34 -25.68 17.83
N ASP A 134 -3.82 -24.92 16.86
CA ASP A 134 -3.34 -25.44 15.59
C ASP A 134 -1.87 -25.88 15.64
N ARG A 135 -1.26 -25.98 16.83
CA ARG A 135 0.18 -26.27 16.98
C ARG A 135 0.62 -27.54 16.24
N ASP A 136 -0.13 -28.63 16.43
CA ASP A 136 0.15 -29.96 15.90
C ASP A 136 -0.55 -30.24 14.55
N ILE A 137 -1.27 -29.25 14.01
CA ILE A 137 -1.89 -29.33 12.69
C ILE A 137 -0.86 -28.92 11.63
N GLN A 138 -0.56 -29.83 10.70
CA GLN A 138 0.45 -29.59 9.67
C GLN A 138 -0.04 -28.55 8.65
N VAL A 139 -1.28 -28.69 8.17
CA VAL A 139 -1.86 -27.83 7.13
C VAL A 139 -3.07 -27.10 7.70
N VAL A 140 -2.99 -25.76 7.79
CA VAL A 140 -4.09 -24.94 8.32
C VAL A 140 -4.73 -24.14 7.20
N GLU A 141 -6.03 -24.25 7.04
CA GLU A 141 -6.81 -23.45 6.09
C GLU A 141 -7.26 -22.15 6.74
N LEU A 142 -6.82 -21.02 6.17
CA LEU A 142 -7.11 -19.70 6.72
C LEU A 142 -8.32 -19.07 6.00
N PRO A 143 -9.35 -18.61 6.74
CA PRO A 143 -10.48 -17.92 6.13
C PRO A 143 -10.13 -16.47 5.76
N ILE A 144 -11.06 -15.79 5.08
CA ILE A 144 -10.99 -14.35 4.90
C ILE A 144 -10.98 -13.64 6.26
N VAL A 145 -10.32 -12.48 6.32
CA VAL A 145 -10.15 -11.71 7.58
C VAL A 145 -11.48 -11.36 8.26
N ASP A 146 -12.56 -11.21 7.47
CA ASP A 146 -13.91 -10.87 7.89
C ASP A 146 -14.54 -11.96 8.80
N SER A 147 -14.15 -13.22 8.62
CA SER A 147 -14.62 -14.37 9.40
C SER A 147 -13.52 -15.02 10.25
N LEU A 148 -12.36 -14.36 10.38
CA LEU A 148 -11.24 -14.87 11.15
C LEU A 148 -11.51 -14.79 12.65
N HIS A 149 -11.57 -15.95 13.30
CA HIS A 149 -11.66 -16.05 14.75
C HIS A 149 -10.93 -17.30 15.28
N PRO A 150 -10.13 -17.19 16.36
CA PRO A 150 -9.65 -15.94 16.97
C PRO A 150 -8.69 -15.18 16.04
N ARG A 151 -8.57 -13.86 16.21
CA ARG A 151 -7.62 -13.05 15.42
C ARG A 151 -6.21 -13.21 16.00
N PRO A 152 -5.20 -13.62 15.20
CA PRO A 152 -3.81 -13.66 15.66
C PRO A 152 -3.22 -12.25 15.76
N PRO A 153 -2.08 -12.07 16.46
CA PRO A 153 -1.44 -10.77 16.59
C PRO A 153 -0.81 -10.27 15.27
N TYR A 154 -0.56 -11.15 14.31
CA TYR A 154 0.18 -10.89 13.07
C TYR A 154 -0.66 -10.17 12.01
N LEU A 155 -1.16 -8.98 12.31
CA LEU A 155 -2.03 -8.18 11.46
C LEU A 155 -1.57 -6.72 11.38
N PRO A 156 -1.80 -6.04 10.25
CA PRO A 156 -1.59 -4.60 10.17
C PRO A 156 -2.43 -3.86 11.23
N LEU A 157 -2.03 -2.68 11.69
CA LEU A 157 -0.86 -1.89 11.27
C LEU A 157 0.41 -2.21 12.08
N ALA A 158 0.46 -3.33 12.80
CA ALA A 158 1.62 -3.65 13.60
C ALA A 158 2.82 -4.10 12.75
N ILE A 159 4.03 -3.83 13.25
CA ILE A 159 5.30 -4.21 12.61
C ILE A 159 6.10 -5.21 13.46
N PRO A 160 7.06 -5.95 12.87
CA PRO A 160 7.99 -6.79 13.62
C PRO A 160 8.81 -6.00 14.65
N GLU A 161 8.79 -6.45 15.90
CA GLU A 161 9.50 -5.82 17.02
C GLU A 161 11.01 -5.71 16.77
N ASP A 162 11.64 -6.71 16.14
CA ASP A 162 13.07 -6.72 15.83
C ASP A 162 13.46 -5.68 14.76
N LEU A 163 12.52 -5.27 13.91
CA LEU A 163 12.73 -4.27 12.86
C LEU A 163 12.31 -2.86 13.29
N ALA A 164 11.48 -2.74 14.33
CA ALA A 164 10.80 -1.50 14.70
C ALA A 164 11.76 -0.32 14.90
N GLN A 165 12.88 -0.53 15.59
CA GLN A 165 13.84 0.53 15.86
C GLN A 165 14.55 1.01 14.59
N ARG A 166 14.83 0.11 13.64
CA ARG A 166 15.47 0.47 12.35
C ARG A 166 14.47 1.19 11.46
N LEU A 167 13.25 0.67 11.36
CA LEU A 167 12.17 1.28 10.58
C LEU A 167 11.78 2.67 11.09
N HIS A 168 11.73 2.88 12.40
CA HIS A 168 11.40 4.20 12.96
C HIS A 168 12.43 5.29 12.62
N ARG A 169 13.69 4.91 12.36
CA ARG A 169 14.73 5.84 11.92
C ARG A 169 14.68 6.10 10.41
N LEU A 170 14.15 5.15 9.65
CA LEU A 170 14.23 5.14 8.19
C LEU A 170 12.95 5.65 7.52
N HIS A 171 11.77 5.20 7.97
CA HIS A 171 10.52 5.28 7.21
C HIS A 171 9.42 5.99 7.99
N GLY A 172 8.77 6.99 7.38
CA GLY A 172 7.72 7.79 8.01
C GLY A 172 6.43 7.03 8.35
N ASP A 173 6.17 5.90 7.67
CA ASP A 173 5.11 4.94 8.04
C ASP A 173 5.64 3.50 7.96
N PRO A 174 6.15 2.93 9.07
CA PRO A 174 6.66 1.56 9.10
C PRO A 174 5.61 0.48 8.76
N SER A 175 4.32 0.78 8.96
CA SER A 175 3.24 -0.20 8.79
C SER A 175 3.07 -0.54 7.30
N VAL A 176 3.00 0.49 6.45
CA VAL A 176 2.92 0.29 5.00
C VAL A 176 4.22 -0.31 4.44
N TRP A 177 5.38 0.03 5.01
CA TRP A 177 6.64 -0.60 4.62
C TRP A 177 6.63 -2.11 4.88
N TRP A 178 6.08 -2.55 6.02
CA TRP A 178 5.98 -3.98 6.34
C TRP A 178 5.02 -4.71 5.39
N VAL A 179 3.85 -4.12 5.11
CA VAL A 179 2.88 -4.63 4.13
C VAL A 179 3.53 -4.73 2.75
N SER A 180 4.31 -3.73 2.33
CA SER A 180 4.92 -3.67 1.00
C SER A 180 5.96 -4.77 0.76
N GLN A 181 6.64 -5.27 1.80
CA GLN A 181 7.57 -6.40 1.63
C GLN A 181 6.86 -7.68 1.18
N LEU A 182 5.64 -7.92 1.66
CA LEU A 182 4.83 -9.06 1.25
C LEU A 182 4.28 -8.85 -0.17
N VAL A 183 3.82 -7.64 -0.47
CA VAL A 183 3.38 -7.27 -1.83
C VAL A 183 4.53 -7.49 -2.82
N LYS A 184 5.74 -6.99 -2.53
CA LYS A 184 6.95 -7.14 -3.35
C LYS A 184 7.25 -8.60 -3.69
N TYR A 185 7.14 -9.51 -2.72
CA TYR A 185 7.39 -10.93 -2.96
C TYR A 185 6.30 -11.57 -3.83
N LEU A 186 5.03 -11.20 -3.61
CA LEU A 186 3.91 -11.77 -4.35
C LEU A 186 3.96 -11.36 -5.82
N ILE A 187 4.14 -10.07 -6.12
CA ILE A 187 4.00 -9.54 -7.49
C ILE A 187 5.21 -9.77 -8.40
N ARG A 188 6.12 -10.69 -8.06
CA ARG A 188 7.25 -11.05 -8.94
C ARG A 188 6.68 -11.54 -10.27
N PRO A 189 6.92 -10.83 -11.39
CA PRO A 189 6.22 -11.11 -12.64
C PRO A 189 6.74 -12.39 -13.29
N GLN A 190 5.88 -13.06 -14.06
CA GLN A 190 6.36 -13.99 -15.08
C GLN A 190 7.17 -13.25 -16.15
N ALA A 191 8.09 -13.94 -16.82
CA ALA A 191 8.98 -13.33 -17.83
C ALA A 191 8.21 -12.60 -18.95
N TRP A 192 7.05 -13.12 -19.35
CA TRP A 192 6.22 -12.50 -20.38
C TRP A 192 5.59 -11.18 -19.89
N LEU A 193 5.19 -11.10 -18.62
CA LEU A 193 4.60 -9.91 -18.02
C LEU A 193 5.68 -8.84 -17.80
N GLU A 194 6.87 -9.25 -17.36
CA GLU A 194 8.03 -8.34 -17.26
C GLU A 194 8.36 -7.71 -18.62
N LYS A 195 8.38 -8.52 -19.68
CA LYS A 195 8.55 -8.01 -21.04
C LYS A 195 7.43 -7.06 -21.45
N GLU A 196 6.17 -7.38 -21.16
CA GLU A 196 5.04 -6.50 -21.45
C GLU A 196 5.15 -5.14 -20.73
N ILE A 197 5.59 -5.14 -19.47
CA ILE A 197 5.84 -3.91 -18.71
C ILE A 197 6.91 -3.06 -19.42
N GLN A 198 8.02 -3.67 -19.85
CA GLN A 198 9.09 -2.98 -20.56
C GLN A 198 8.64 -2.42 -21.91
N ASP A 199 7.95 -3.24 -22.71
CA ASP A 199 7.41 -2.85 -24.02
C ASP A 199 6.39 -1.72 -23.87
N THR A 200 5.52 -1.78 -22.85
CA THR A 200 4.51 -0.75 -22.57
C THR A 200 5.16 0.54 -22.07
N THR A 201 6.20 0.46 -21.23
CA THR A 201 6.97 1.63 -20.77
C THR A 201 7.52 2.42 -21.95
N ALA A 202 8.15 1.72 -22.91
CA ALA A 202 8.69 2.33 -24.12
C ALA A 202 7.58 2.89 -25.03
N LYS A 203 6.50 2.13 -25.24
CA LYS A 203 5.36 2.54 -26.08
C LYS A 203 4.65 3.79 -25.56
N LEU A 204 4.49 3.90 -24.25
CA LEU A 204 3.82 5.03 -23.60
C LEU A 204 4.73 6.27 -23.46
N GLY A 205 6.04 6.13 -23.68
CA GLY A 205 7.00 7.22 -23.42
C GLY A 205 7.08 7.59 -21.94
N PHE A 206 6.84 6.63 -21.04
CA PHE A 206 6.82 6.86 -19.60
C PHE A 206 8.18 7.38 -19.13
N SER A 207 8.21 8.60 -18.58
CA SER A 207 9.43 9.30 -18.20
C SER A 207 9.19 10.30 -17.07
N HIS A 208 10.23 10.56 -16.28
CA HIS A 208 10.19 11.47 -15.13
C HIS A 208 10.59 12.91 -15.52
N PRO A 209 10.11 13.94 -14.80
CA PRO A 209 9.18 13.88 -13.67
C PRO A 209 7.74 13.61 -14.10
N ILE A 210 7.03 12.76 -13.36
CA ILE A 210 5.64 12.36 -13.63
C ILE A 210 4.87 12.16 -12.32
N ILE A 211 3.60 12.58 -12.30
CA ILE A 211 2.69 12.38 -11.17
C ILE A 211 1.62 11.36 -11.58
N GLY A 212 1.39 10.37 -10.73
CA GLY A 212 0.35 9.35 -10.92
C GLY A 212 -0.98 9.88 -10.43
N VAL A 213 -2.02 9.75 -11.26
CA VAL A 213 -3.40 10.09 -10.91
C VAL A 213 -4.26 8.87 -11.13
N HIS A 214 -4.92 8.40 -10.07
CA HIS A 214 -5.88 7.31 -10.16
C HIS A 214 -7.28 7.81 -9.82
N VAL A 215 -8.15 7.82 -10.81
CA VAL A 215 -9.54 8.25 -10.68
C VAL A 215 -10.45 7.03 -10.76
N ARG A 216 -11.10 6.69 -9.64
CA ARG A 216 -12.05 5.58 -9.57
C ARG A 216 -13.48 6.11 -9.59
N ARG A 217 -14.27 5.71 -10.60
CA ARG A 217 -15.68 6.09 -10.76
C ARG A 217 -16.57 4.82 -10.68
N THR A 218 -17.05 4.38 -11.84
CA THR A 218 -18.06 3.32 -12.09
C THR A 218 -18.87 2.87 -10.86
N ASP A 219 -18.70 1.64 -10.38
CA ASP A 219 -19.47 0.98 -9.32
C ASP A 219 -19.17 1.46 -7.90
N LYS A 220 -18.14 2.29 -7.71
CA LYS A 220 -17.74 2.78 -6.38
C LYS A 220 -18.49 4.05 -5.98
N VAL A 221 -18.91 4.86 -6.97
CA VAL A 221 -19.65 6.09 -6.71
C VAL A 221 -21.02 5.75 -6.12
N GLY A 222 -21.28 6.25 -4.91
CA GLY A 222 -22.56 6.09 -4.21
C GLY A 222 -22.70 4.82 -3.36
N THR A 223 -21.68 3.95 -3.32
CA THR A 223 -21.63 2.77 -2.45
C THR A 223 -20.46 2.84 -1.47
N GLU A 224 -19.25 3.01 -1.98
CA GLU A 224 -18.00 2.95 -1.21
C GLU A 224 -17.20 4.25 -1.26
N ALA A 225 -17.43 5.12 -2.24
CA ALA A 225 -16.75 6.40 -2.38
C ALA A 225 -17.64 7.48 -3.01
N ALA A 226 -17.22 8.74 -2.89
CA ALA A 226 -17.84 9.87 -3.54
C ALA A 226 -17.33 10.04 -4.99
N PHE A 227 -18.09 10.72 -5.84
CA PHE A 227 -17.59 11.20 -7.12
C PHE A 227 -16.69 12.41 -6.89
N HIS A 228 -15.48 12.36 -7.43
CA HIS A 228 -14.53 13.47 -7.42
C HIS A 228 -14.28 13.95 -8.87
N PRO A 229 -14.49 15.24 -9.17
CA PRO A 229 -14.18 15.81 -10.48
C PRO A 229 -12.65 15.86 -10.71
N ILE A 230 -12.21 15.86 -11.97
CA ILE A 230 -10.77 15.83 -12.30
C ILE A 230 -10.01 17.04 -11.73
N GLU A 231 -10.68 18.18 -11.60
CA GLU A 231 -10.17 19.41 -11.00
C GLU A 231 -9.65 19.20 -9.58
N GLU A 232 -10.33 18.38 -8.78
CA GLU A 232 -9.93 18.14 -7.39
C GLU A 232 -8.56 17.46 -7.34
N TYR A 233 -8.35 16.43 -8.16
CA TYR A 233 -7.04 15.77 -8.31
C TYR A 233 -5.98 16.76 -8.83
N MET A 234 -6.31 17.51 -9.88
CA MET A 234 -5.34 18.35 -10.60
C MET A 234 -4.85 19.55 -9.79
N VAL A 235 -5.59 20.01 -8.77
CA VAL A 235 -5.09 21.02 -7.81
C VAL A 235 -3.86 20.51 -7.07
N HIS A 236 -3.86 19.25 -6.63
CA HIS A 236 -2.73 18.64 -5.92
C HIS A 236 -1.58 18.28 -6.85
N VAL A 237 -1.89 17.86 -8.09
CA VAL A 237 -0.90 17.63 -9.14
C VAL A 237 -0.13 18.93 -9.45
N GLU A 238 -0.83 20.04 -9.67
CA GLU A 238 -0.21 21.34 -9.94
C GLU A 238 0.61 21.83 -8.75
N ASP A 239 0.08 21.71 -7.52
CA ASP A 239 0.79 22.10 -6.30
C ASP A 239 2.12 21.33 -6.15
N HIS A 240 2.09 20.01 -6.43
CA HIS A 240 3.28 19.19 -6.35
C HIS A 240 4.28 19.46 -7.49
N PHE A 241 3.82 19.70 -8.72
CA PHE A 241 4.74 20.15 -9.79
C PHE A 241 5.42 21.48 -9.45
N GLN A 242 4.72 22.42 -8.82
CA GLN A 242 5.32 23.67 -8.33
C GLN A 242 6.36 23.42 -7.23
N HIS A 243 6.17 22.39 -6.41
CA HIS A 243 7.18 21.96 -5.44
C HIS A 243 8.39 21.29 -6.12
N LEU A 244 8.18 20.38 -7.08
CA LEU A 244 9.26 19.73 -7.84
C LEU A 244 10.12 20.75 -8.60
N ALA A 245 9.48 21.73 -9.25
CA ALA A 245 10.17 22.77 -10.02
C ALA A 245 11.14 23.64 -9.19
N ARG A 246 11.04 23.62 -7.85
CA ARG A 246 11.99 24.30 -6.97
C ARG A 246 13.29 23.55 -6.76
N ARG A 247 13.30 22.24 -7.00
CA ARG A 247 14.45 21.36 -6.72
C ARG A 247 15.01 20.65 -7.95
N MET A 248 14.25 20.58 -9.03
CA MET A 248 14.66 19.94 -10.27
C MET A 248 14.02 20.61 -11.49
N LEU A 249 14.63 20.39 -12.66
CA LEU A 249 14.05 20.82 -13.92
C LEU A 249 12.77 20.03 -14.21
N VAL A 250 11.66 20.75 -14.41
CA VAL A 250 10.40 20.18 -14.92
C VAL A 250 10.28 20.62 -16.37
N ASP A 251 10.79 19.78 -17.27
CA ASP A 251 10.75 20.01 -18.72
C ASP A 251 9.33 19.93 -19.26
N LYS A 252 8.52 19.00 -18.74
CA LYS A 252 7.10 18.84 -19.06
C LYS A 252 6.34 18.33 -17.83
N LYS A 253 5.12 18.84 -17.62
CA LYS A 253 4.23 18.35 -16.56
C LYS A 253 3.51 17.09 -17.04
N ARG A 254 4.08 15.92 -16.74
CA ARG A 254 3.53 14.62 -17.15
C ARG A 254 2.59 14.04 -16.10
N VAL A 255 1.46 13.50 -16.53
CA VAL A 255 0.52 12.78 -15.64
C VAL A 255 0.29 11.39 -16.19
N TYR A 256 0.55 10.37 -15.36
CA TYR A 256 0.06 9.03 -15.65
C TYR A 256 -1.39 8.93 -15.14
N LEU A 257 -2.35 8.75 -16.03
CA LEU A 257 -3.77 8.69 -15.68
C LEU A 257 -4.29 7.26 -15.78
N ALA A 258 -4.57 6.66 -14.62
CA ALA A 258 -5.29 5.39 -14.50
C ALA A 258 -6.76 5.66 -14.13
N THR A 259 -7.70 5.08 -14.86
CA THR A 259 -9.13 5.32 -14.67
C THR A 259 -9.97 4.17 -15.21
N ASP A 260 -11.11 3.92 -14.59
CA ASP A 260 -12.14 3.01 -15.10
C ASP A 260 -13.22 3.73 -15.92
N ASP A 261 -13.09 5.04 -16.10
CA ASP A 261 -13.90 5.88 -16.98
C ASP A 261 -13.14 6.24 -18.26
N PRO A 262 -13.48 5.64 -19.42
CA PRO A 262 -12.78 5.86 -20.68
C PRO A 262 -13.00 7.26 -21.30
N ALA A 263 -13.99 8.03 -20.82
CA ALA A 263 -14.23 9.39 -21.30
C ALA A 263 -13.29 10.41 -20.64
N LEU A 264 -12.74 10.08 -19.47
CA LEU A 264 -11.97 10.99 -18.63
C LEU A 264 -10.67 11.46 -19.30
N LEU A 265 -9.99 10.61 -20.07
CA LEU A 265 -8.74 11.00 -20.74
C LEU A 265 -8.96 12.16 -21.74
N LYS A 266 -10.09 12.13 -22.47
CA LYS A 266 -10.44 13.19 -23.41
C LYS A 266 -10.78 14.49 -22.67
N GLU A 267 -11.52 14.38 -21.57
CA GLU A 267 -11.85 15.51 -20.70
C GLU A 267 -10.60 16.17 -20.10
N ALA A 268 -9.69 15.37 -19.54
CA ALA A 268 -8.46 15.84 -18.91
C ALA A 268 -7.55 16.57 -19.90
N LYS A 269 -7.35 16.00 -21.10
CA LYS A 269 -6.57 16.65 -22.19
C LYS A 269 -7.20 17.97 -22.65
N ALA A 270 -8.53 18.08 -22.67
CA ALA A 270 -9.22 19.30 -23.06
C ALA A 270 -9.11 20.40 -21.98
N LYS A 271 -9.20 20.03 -20.70
CA LYS A 271 -9.14 20.99 -19.58
C LYS A 271 -7.71 21.43 -19.23
N TYR A 272 -6.71 20.57 -19.46
CA TYR A 272 -5.32 20.80 -19.06
C TYR A 272 -4.36 20.64 -20.27
N PRO A 273 -4.43 21.54 -21.26
CA PRO A 273 -3.62 21.42 -22.49
C PRO A 273 -2.11 21.56 -22.26
N ASP A 274 -1.69 22.18 -21.16
CA ASP A 274 -0.27 22.35 -20.81
C ASP A 274 0.38 21.04 -20.31
N TYR A 275 -0.44 20.08 -19.89
CA TYR A 275 -0.04 18.78 -19.35
C TYR A 275 0.09 17.71 -20.44
N GLU A 276 1.04 16.81 -20.24
CA GLU A 276 1.16 15.60 -21.05
C GLU A 276 0.53 14.42 -20.29
N PHE A 277 -0.64 13.95 -20.76
CA PHE A 277 -1.31 12.78 -20.18
C PHE A 277 -0.84 11.50 -20.86
N ILE A 278 -0.18 10.65 -20.07
CA ILE A 278 0.21 9.29 -20.41
C ILE A 278 -0.88 8.36 -19.85
N SER A 279 -1.50 7.56 -20.71
CA SER A 279 -2.57 6.64 -20.34
C SER A 279 -2.83 5.67 -21.49
N ASP A 280 -3.11 4.41 -21.19
CA ASP A 280 -3.64 3.46 -22.16
C ASP A 280 -5.17 3.39 -22.02
N ASN A 281 -5.89 4.14 -22.87
CA ASN A 281 -7.34 4.21 -22.79
C ASN A 281 -8.03 2.86 -23.08
N SER A 282 -7.34 1.90 -23.70
CA SER A 282 -7.87 0.55 -23.90
C SER A 282 -7.98 -0.23 -22.58
N ILE A 283 -7.09 0.06 -21.62
CA ILE A 283 -7.15 -0.47 -20.26
C ILE A 283 -8.40 0.07 -19.55
N SER A 284 -8.69 1.37 -19.67
CA SER A 284 -9.88 2.00 -19.11
C SER A 284 -11.17 1.35 -19.60
N TRP A 285 -11.24 1.03 -20.90
CA TRP A 285 -12.37 0.26 -21.47
C TRP A 285 -12.46 -1.16 -20.91
N SER A 286 -11.33 -1.84 -20.72
CA SER A 286 -11.31 -3.21 -20.17
C SER A 286 -11.76 -3.29 -18.71
N ALA A 287 -11.60 -2.21 -17.94
CA ALA A 287 -11.97 -2.11 -16.53
C ALA A 287 -13.49 -1.95 -16.28
N GLY A 288 -14.25 -1.65 -17.34
CA GLY A 288 -15.71 -1.57 -17.29
C GLY A 288 -16.36 -2.89 -16.84
N LEU A 289 -17.52 -2.79 -16.18
CA LEU A 289 -18.18 -3.91 -15.50
C LEU A 289 -18.40 -5.16 -16.36
N HIS A 290 -18.58 -5.00 -17.67
CA HIS A 290 -18.80 -6.11 -18.60
C HIS A 290 -17.55 -6.96 -18.88
N ASN A 291 -16.35 -6.39 -18.78
CA ASN A 291 -15.08 -7.05 -19.16
C ASN A 291 -14.09 -7.20 -18.00
N ARG A 292 -14.46 -6.69 -16.81
CA ARG A 292 -13.56 -6.56 -15.65
C ARG A 292 -12.93 -7.86 -15.18
N TYR A 293 -13.65 -8.98 -15.26
CA TYR A 293 -13.18 -10.28 -14.76
C TYR A 293 -12.68 -11.14 -15.92
N THR A 294 -11.62 -10.65 -16.57
CA THR A 294 -10.94 -11.30 -17.69
C THR A 294 -9.42 -11.11 -17.56
N GLU A 295 -8.64 -11.98 -18.22
CA GLU A 295 -7.19 -11.89 -18.20
C GLU A 295 -6.67 -10.58 -18.80
N ASN A 296 -7.36 -10.05 -19.82
CA ASN A 296 -7.03 -8.75 -20.41
C ASN A 296 -7.22 -7.60 -19.41
N SER A 297 -8.32 -7.60 -18.66
CA SER A 297 -8.54 -6.58 -17.62
C SER A 297 -7.58 -6.75 -16.45
N LEU A 298 -7.21 -8.00 -16.09
CA LEU A 298 -6.18 -8.28 -15.08
C LEU A 298 -4.84 -7.67 -15.48
N ARG A 299 -4.39 -7.91 -16.72
CA ARG A 299 -3.16 -7.30 -17.25
C ARG A 299 -3.22 -5.78 -17.20
N GLY A 300 -4.34 -5.21 -17.63
CA GLY A 300 -4.57 -3.78 -17.59
C GLY A 300 -4.41 -3.18 -16.19
N VAL A 301 -5.08 -3.74 -15.17
CA VAL A 301 -4.98 -3.22 -13.79
C VAL A 301 -3.59 -3.43 -13.18
N ILE A 302 -2.87 -4.51 -13.54
CA ILE A 302 -1.49 -4.72 -13.11
C ILE A 302 -0.57 -3.64 -13.69
N LEU A 303 -0.71 -3.33 -14.99
CA LEU A 303 0.06 -2.27 -15.64
C LEU A 303 -0.25 -0.90 -15.04
N ASP A 304 -1.52 -0.57 -14.83
CA ASP A 304 -1.92 0.70 -14.19
C ASP A 304 -1.30 0.84 -12.80
N ILE A 305 -1.40 -0.20 -11.96
CA ILE A 305 -0.81 -0.20 -10.62
C ILE A 305 0.71 -0.05 -10.70
N HIS A 306 1.37 -0.75 -11.64
CA HIS A 306 2.80 -0.63 -11.85
C HIS A 306 3.19 0.82 -12.16
N PHE A 307 2.60 1.43 -13.19
CA PHE A 307 2.96 2.80 -13.58
C PHE A 307 2.59 3.85 -12.53
N LEU A 308 1.47 3.68 -11.80
CA LEU A 308 1.14 4.53 -10.66
C LEU A 308 2.22 4.45 -9.57
N SER A 309 2.70 3.25 -9.25
CA SER A 309 3.73 3.04 -8.22
C SER A 309 5.09 3.63 -8.60
N GLN A 310 5.38 3.72 -9.89
CA GLN A 310 6.64 4.26 -10.44
C GLN A 310 6.63 5.79 -10.54
N THR A 311 5.57 6.48 -10.15
CA THR A 311 5.51 7.96 -10.28
C THR A 311 6.22 8.68 -9.14
N ASN A 312 6.58 9.95 -9.34
CA ASN A 312 7.22 10.77 -8.31
C ASN A 312 6.28 11.12 -7.14
N PHE A 313 4.97 11.07 -7.38
CA PHE A 313 3.93 11.40 -6.41
C PHE A 313 2.60 10.81 -6.88
N LEU A 314 1.75 10.40 -5.94
CA LEU A 314 0.47 9.76 -6.22
C LEU A 314 -0.72 10.60 -5.73
N VAL A 315 -1.66 10.94 -6.62
CA VAL A 315 -2.92 11.62 -6.26
C VAL A 315 -4.10 10.71 -6.57
N CYS A 316 -4.89 10.36 -5.55
CA CYS A 316 -5.97 9.40 -5.72
C CYS A 316 -6.99 9.45 -4.57
N THR A 317 -7.87 8.46 -4.52
CA THR A 317 -8.66 8.11 -3.35
C THR A 317 -8.11 6.84 -2.69
N PHE A 318 -7.75 6.91 -1.40
CA PHE A 318 -7.32 5.74 -0.63
C PHE A 318 -8.47 4.86 -0.20
N SER A 319 -9.73 5.22 -0.41
CA SER A 319 -10.84 4.26 -0.39
C SER A 319 -10.67 3.13 -1.42
N SER A 320 -10.01 3.39 -2.56
CA SER A 320 -9.73 2.38 -3.59
C SER A 320 -8.51 1.51 -3.29
N GLN A 321 -8.70 0.19 -3.29
CA GLN A 321 -7.60 -0.77 -3.09
C GLN A 321 -6.53 -0.64 -4.18
N VAL A 322 -6.90 -0.26 -5.41
CA VAL A 322 -5.95 -0.07 -6.52
C VAL A 322 -4.89 0.97 -6.16
N CYS A 323 -5.33 2.11 -5.61
CA CYS A 323 -4.37 3.16 -5.23
C CYS A 323 -3.52 2.73 -4.04
N ARG A 324 -4.12 2.05 -3.04
CA ARG A 324 -3.36 1.56 -1.88
C ARG A 324 -2.28 0.55 -2.28
N VAL A 325 -2.57 -0.35 -3.22
CA VAL A 325 -1.56 -1.28 -3.75
C VAL A 325 -0.45 -0.53 -4.49
N ALA A 326 -0.78 0.45 -5.32
CA ALA A 326 0.25 1.26 -5.99
C ALA A 326 1.14 2.02 -4.99
N TYR A 327 0.52 2.59 -3.94
CA TYR A 327 1.23 3.25 -2.84
C TYR A 327 2.11 2.29 -2.04
N GLU A 328 1.64 1.07 -1.76
CA GLU A 328 2.44 0.02 -1.09
C GLU A 328 3.66 -0.36 -1.94
N ILE A 329 3.48 -0.60 -3.25
CA ILE A 329 4.58 -0.91 -4.16
C ILE A 329 5.59 0.25 -4.21
N MET A 330 5.12 1.50 -4.22
CA MET A 330 5.97 2.69 -4.22
C MET A 330 6.95 2.71 -3.03
N GLN A 331 6.57 2.16 -1.87
CA GLN A 331 7.46 2.08 -0.69
C GLN A 331 8.67 1.16 -0.91
N THR A 332 8.65 0.33 -1.95
CA THR A 332 9.74 -0.59 -2.28
C THR A 332 10.72 -0.02 -3.30
N LEU A 333 10.40 1.14 -3.88
CA LEU A 333 11.13 1.82 -4.94
C LEU A 333 11.94 3.02 -4.43
N HIS A 334 11.67 3.47 -3.20
CA HIS A 334 12.34 4.61 -2.56
C HIS A 334 12.69 4.28 -1.10
N PRO A 335 13.70 4.95 -0.51
CA PRO A 335 14.07 4.72 0.89
C PRO A 335 12.94 5.05 1.88
N ASP A 336 12.21 6.13 1.61
CA ASP A 336 11.00 6.52 2.32
C ASP A 336 10.09 7.28 1.35
N ALA A 337 8.99 6.64 0.93
CA ALA A 337 7.98 7.21 0.06
C ALA A 337 6.66 7.45 0.82
N SER A 338 6.69 7.42 2.15
CA SER A 338 5.48 7.47 2.98
C SER A 338 4.71 8.79 2.84
N SER A 339 5.36 9.86 2.40
CA SER A 339 4.72 11.15 2.14
C SER A 339 4.50 11.43 0.65
N HIS A 340 4.74 10.47 -0.25
CA HIS A 340 4.64 10.65 -1.71
C HIS A 340 3.21 10.47 -2.24
N PHE A 341 2.22 10.96 -1.50
CA PHE A 341 0.83 10.87 -1.92
C PHE A 341 -0.01 12.07 -1.46
N HIS A 342 -1.15 12.24 -2.13
CA HIS A 342 -2.29 12.99 -1.61
C HIS A 342 -3.57 12.19 -1.87
N SER A 343 -4.27 11.81 -0.81
CA SER A 343 -5.57 11.15 -0.89
C SER A 343 -6.68 12.20 -0.77
N LEU A 344 -7.71 12.10 -1.61
CA LEU A 344 -8.88 12.99 -1.55
C LEU A 344 -9.89 12.58 -0.46
N ASP A 345 -9.74 11.37 0.10
CA ASP A 345 -10.66 10.82 1.08
C ASP A 345 -9.92 10.21 2.29
N ASP A 346 -9.77 8.90 2.32
CA ASP A 346 -9.26 8.16 3.47
C ASP A 346 -7.77 8.43 3.69
N ILE A 347 -7.33 8.24 4.94
CA ILE A 347 -5.92 7.98 5.25
C ILE A 347 -5.54 6.56 4.78
N TYR A 348 -4.25 6.21 4.83
CA TYR A 348 -3.86 4.83 4.53
C TYR A 348 -4.52 3.86 5.53
N TYR A 349 -5.05 2.75 5.01
CA TYR A 349 -5.56 1.66 5.83
C TYR A 349 -5.43 0.33 5.08
N PHE A 350 -5.37 -0.75 5.85
CA PHE A 350 -5.43 -2.12 5.38
C PHE A 350 -6.75 -2.77 5.83
N GLY A 351 -7.49 -3.36 4.90
CA GLY A 351 -8.80 -3.96 5.21
C GLY A 351 -8.68 -5.09 6.24
N GLY A 352 -9.38 -4.97 7.37
CA GLY A 352 -9.29 -5.92 8.47
C GLY A 352 -8.11 -5.71 9.42
N GLN A 353 -7.44 -4.56 9.37
CA GLN A 353 -6.44 -4.14 10.36
C GLN A 353 -6.97 -4.10 11.79
N ASN A 354 -6.05 -4.15 12.76
CA ASN A 354 -6.33 -3.78 14.14
C ASN A 354 -6.56 -2.26 14.26
N ALA A 355 -7.03 -1.82 15.42
CA ALA A 355 -7.34 -0.42 15.67
C ALA A 355 -6.14 0.52 15.38
N HIS A 356 -6.33 1.48 14.49
CA HIS A 356 -5.36 2.55 14.22
C HIS A 356 -5.43 3.58 15.33
N ASN A 357 -4.37 3.69 16.12
CA ASN A 357 -4.32 4.60 17.24
C ASN A 357 -3.23 5.67 17.07
N GLN A 358 -3.51 6.83 17.63
CA GLN A 358 -2.59 7.94 17.81
C GLN A 358 -2.52 8.30 19.29
N LEU A 359 -1.45 8.99 19.69
CA LEU A 359 -1.27 9.55 21.03
C LEU A 359 -1.37 11.07 20.97
N ALA A 360 -2.22 11.65 21.81
CA ALA A 360 -2.23 13.09 22.00
C ALA A 360 -0.89 13.56 22.59
N VAL A 361 -0.28 14.56 21.96
CA VAL A 361 0.98 15.18 22.38
C VAL A 361 0.71 16.55 23.01
N TYR A 362 -0.27 17.28 22.49
CA TYR A 362 -0.67 18.58 23.00
C TYR A 362 -2.13 18.57 23.45
N ALA A 363 -2.42 19.30 24.53
CA ALA A 363 -3.78 19.48 24.98
C ALA A 363 -4.65 20.22 23.93
N HIS A 364 -5.94 19.92 23.91
CA HIS A 364 -6.92 20.62 23.08
C HIS A 364 -8.20 20.85 23.85
N GLN A 365 -8.57 22.12 23.97
CA GLN A 365 -9.89 22.53 24.40
C GLN A 365 -10.80 22.69 23.15
N PRO A 366 -11.94 21.98 23.10
CA PRO A 366 -12.96 22.11 22.05
C PRO A 366 -13.38 23.56 21.84
N ARG A 367 -13.43 24.01 20.58
CA ARG A 367 -14.01 25.32 20.22
C ARG A 367 -15.47 25.19 19.79
N SER A 368 -15.83 24.02 19.26
CA SER A 368 -17.16 23.68 18.83
C SER A 368 -17.67 22.41 19.53
N PRO A 369 -18.99 22.14 19.53
CA PRO A 369 -19.54 20.86 19.99
C PRO A 369 -19.04 19.65 19.19
N ASP A 370 -18.59 19.87 17.95
CA ASP A 370 -18.07 18.83 17.05
C ASP A 370 -16.63 18.43 17.41
N ASP A 371 -15.91 19.22 18.21
CA ASP A 371 -14.53 18.95 18.62
C ASP A 371 -14.47 18.04 19.87
N ILE A 372 -13.40 17.26 20.00
CA ILE A 372 -13.11 16.45 21.19
C ILE A 372 -12.00 17.06 22.05
N PRO A 373 -12.10 16.98 23.39
CA PRO A 373 -11.00 17.38 24.26
C PRO A 373 -9.87 16.37 24.17
N LEU A 374 -8.63 16.87 24.21
CA LEU A 374 -7.42 16.06 24.28
C LEU A 374 -6.58 16.48 25.48
N GLU A 375 -6.05 15.51 26.22
CA GLU A 375 -4.93 15.70 27.14
C GLU A 375 -3.71 14.91 26.66
N PRO A 376 -2.46 15.40 26.87
CA PRO A 376 -1.26 14.66 26.50
C PRO A 376 -1.26 13.24 27.09
N GLY A 377 -1.03 12.24 26.24
CA GLY A 377 -1.08 10.82 26.57
C GLY A 377 -2.41 10.13 26.31
N ASP A 378 -3.49 10.88 26.00
CA ASP A 378 -4.76 10.27 25.61
C ASP A 378 -4.61 9.45 24.30
N LEU A 379 -5.23 8.26 24.28
CA LEU A 379 -5.22 7.35 23.14
C LEU A 379 -6.40 7.67 22.21
N ILE A 380 -6.11 8.04 20.97
CA ILE A 380 -7.09 8.47 19.99
C ILE A 380 -7.21 7.41 18.90
N GLY A 381 -8.41 6.84 18.72
CA GLY A 381 -8.70 5.99 17.58
C GLY A 381 -9.05 6.86 16.37
N VAL A 382 -8.13 6.97 15.41
CA VAL A 382 -8.33 7.82 14.23
C VAL A 382 -9.30 7.15 13.25
N ALA A 383 -10.22 7.93 12.71
CA ALA A 383 -11.11 7.50 11.62
C ALA A 383 -10.63 8.04 10.26
N GLY A 384 -10.08 9.26 10.23
CA GLY A 384 -9.55 9.86 9.00
C GLY A 384 -9.03 11.28 9.20
N ASN A 385 -8.36 11.81 8.18
CA ASN A 385 -7.92 13.19 8.08
C ASN A 385 -8.81 13.91 7.08
N HIS A 386 -9.30 15.11 7.42
CA HIS A 386 -10.16 15.89 6.52
C HIS A 386 -9.36 16.78 5.56
N TRP A 387 -8.01 16.76 5.66
CA TRP A 387 -7.08 17.53 4.84
C TRP A 387 -7.27 19.05 4.95
N ASP A 388 -7.93 19.50 6.02
CA ASP A 388 -8.19 20.93 6.34
C ASP A 388 -7.46 21.41 7.62
N GLY A 389 -6.58 20.56 8.17
CA GLY A 389 -5.89 20.76 9.45
C GLY A 389 -6.52 20.02 10.64
N ASN A 390 -7.68 19.40 10.44
CA ASN A 390 -8.34 18.56 11.44
C ASN A 390 -8.46 17.10 10.98
N SER A 391 -8.52 16.22 11.98
CA SER A 391 -8.82 14.80 11.85
C SER A 391 -10.06 14.47 12.65
N LYS A 392 -10.71 13.36 12.32
CA LYS A 392 -11.85 12.82 13.06
C LYS A 392 -11.45 11.53 13.75
N GLY A 393 -11.91 11.33 14.99
CA GLY A 393 -11.62 10.11 15.74
C GLY A 393 -12.32 10.07 17.08
N ILE A 394 -12.02 9.02 17.85
CA ILE A 394 -12.57 8.78 19.18
C ILE A 394 -11.46 8.91 20.23
N ASN A 395 -11.63 9.79 21.21
CA ASN A 395 -10.80 9.77 22.41
C ASN A 395 -11.22 8.57 23.27
N ARG A 396 -10.38 7.54 23.33
CA ARG A 396 -10.74 6.26 23.98
C ARG A 396 -10.93 6.37 25.49
N LYS A 397 -10.32 7.38 26.13
CA LYS A 397 -10.46 7.64 27.57
C LYS A 397 -11.83 8.22 27.90
N THR A 398 -12.35 9.11 27.06
CA THR A 398 -13.64 9.78 27.30
C THR A 398 -14.81 9.14 26.55
N GLY A 399 -14.53 8.30 25.55
CA GLY A 399 -15.54 7.70 24.67
C GLY A 399 -16.17 8.69 23.68
N ARG A 400 -15.66 9.93 23.60
CA ARG A 400 -16.22 10.97 22.71
C ARG A 400 -15.59 10.90 21.32
N THR A 401 -16.43 11.01 20.30
CA THR A 401 -16.04 11.07 18.88
C THR A 401 -16.26 12.48 18.35
N GLY A 402 -15.31 12.97 17.56
CA GLY A 402 -15.39 14.29 16.95
C GLY A 402 -14.07 14.71 16.31
N LEU A 403 -13.94 16.00 16.04
CA LEU A 403 -12.78 16.61 15.38
C LEU A 403 -11.68 16.97 16.37
N TYR A 404 -10.44 16.91 15.90
CA TYR A 404 -9.28 17.42 16.61
C TYR A 404 -8.21 17.90 15.63
N PRO A 405 -7.38 18.91 16.00
CA PRO A 405 -6.30 19.37 15.13
C PRO A 405 -5.25 18.28 14.89
N SER A 406 -4.98 17.96 13.63
CA SER A 406 -4.13 16.81 13.24
C SER A 406 -2.70 16.91 13.76
N TYR A 407 -2.16 18.13 13.91
CA TYR A 407 -0.79 18.33 14.41
C TYR A 407 -0.61 18.04 15.91
N LYS A 408 -1.71 17.82 16.66
CA LYS A 408 -1.67 17.62 18.12
C LYS A 408 -1.49 16.18 18.56
N VAL A 409 -1.36 15.27 17.61
CA VAL A 409 -1.21 13.85 17.84
C VAL A 409 0.05 13.33 17.16
N LYS A 410 0.52 12.16 17.60
CA LYS A 410 1.53 11.38 16.90
C LYS A 410 1.02 9.96 16.69
N GLU A 411 1.49 9.31 15.64
CA GLU A 411 1.17 7.90 15.38
C GLU A 411 1.62 6.99 16.54
N LYS A 412 0.77 6.04 16.92
CA LYS A 412 1.15 4.97 17.84
C LYS A 412 1.54 3.74 17.02
N ILE A 413 2.85 3.55 16.83
CA ILE A 413 3.38 2.36 16.17
C ILE A 413 3.21 1.16 17.10
N GLU A 414 2.43 0.17 16.68
CA GLU A 414 2.27 -1.09 17.38
C GLU A 414 3.34 -2.08 16.92
N THR A 415 3.96 -2.80 17.85
CA THR A 415 4.99 -3.80 17.55
C THR A 415 4.54 -5.17 18.01
N ILE A 416 4.81 -6.20 17.22
CA ILE A 416 4.52 -7.60 17.54
C ILE A 416 5.79 -8.43 17.42
N LYS A 417 5.92 -9.42 18.31
CA LYS A 417 7.02 -10.38 18.28
C LYS A 417 6.80 -11.40 17.17
N TYR A 418 7.35 -11.11 15.99
CA TYR A 418 7.40 -12.05 14.88
C TYR A 418 8.62 -12.99 14.99
N PRO A 419 8.60 -14.14 14.29
CA PRO A 419 9.81 -14.93 14.08
C PRO A 419 10.85 -14.16 13.27
N THR A 420 12.13 -14.31 13.64
CA THR A 420 13.24 -13.59 12.99
C THR A 420 14.00 -14.43 11.96
N TYR A 421 13.72 -15.73 11.85
CA TYR A 421 14.35 -16.65 10.88
C TYR A 421 15.89 -16.53 10.82
N PRO A 422 16.61 -16.70 11.93
CA PRO A 422 18.06 -16.46 12.01
C PRO A 422 18.88 -17.37 11.08
N GLU A 423 18.32 -18.51 10.65
CA GLU A 423 18.92 -19.40 9.65
C GLU A 423 19.06 -18.69 8.30
N ALA A 424 18.06 -17.90 7.91
CA ALA A 424 18.08 -17.10 6.70
C ALA A 424 19.14 -16.00 6.79
N ASP A 425 19.18 -15.27 7.92
CA ASP A 425 20.13 -14.17 8.13
C ASP A 425 21.60 -14.63 8.06
N LYS A 426 21.90 -15.88 8.45
CA LYS A 426 23.25 -16.45 8.31
C LYS A 426 23.66 -16.68 6.86
N MET A 427 22.71 -16.97 5.97
CA MET A 427 22.98 -17.18 4.54
C MET A 427 23.30 -15.88 3.79
N LEU A 428 22.87 -14.73 4.29
CA LEU A 428 23.20 -13.41 3.70
C LEU A 428 24.62 -12.93 4.06
N ASN A 429 25.18 -13.44 5.16
CA ASN A 429 26.48 -13.01 5.69
C ASN A 429 27.63 -13.97 5.36
N GLN A 430 27.37 -14.99 4.53
CA GLN A 430 28.36 -15.89 3.92
C GLN A 430 28.56 -15.47 2.47
#